data_AF-A0A179H139-F1
#
_entry.id   AF-A0A179H139-F1
#
_cell.length_a   1.000
_cell.length_b   1.000
_cell.length_c   1.000
_cell.angle_alpha   90.00
_cell.angle_beta   90.00
_cell.angle_gamma   90.00
#
_symmetry.space_group_name_H-M   'P 1'
#
loop_
_entity.id
_entity.type
_entity.pdbx_description
1 polymer ?
#
loop_
_entity_poly.entity_id
_entity_poly.type
_entity_poly.pdbx_seq_one_letter_code
_entity_poly.pdbx_strand_id
1 'polypeptide(L)'
;MGVPSSLSPASVAEYIIGVLEASENTPYIGEPISQLQHSLQAANQAAVASPPVDEATQVAALLHDIGQFAPAKDLWSLTGGRAQNLGGQSTTSSVGRVGHETLGAKFLLALGFEPKVARLVESHVAAKRYLCAVDDEYYSKLSDASKKSLAYQGGPMSGSERDEFGSGAWCREMCQLRVWDDEAKVEGLEVRSLESWRSAIERQVTASLSVEAV
;
A
#
# COMPACT_ATOMS: atom_id res chain seq x y z
N MET A 1 -7.25 -5.68 -17.62
CA MET A 1 -6.17 -5.08 -18.44
C MET A 1 -4.84 -5.76 -18.11
N GLY A 2 -3.81 -5.59 -18.94
CA GLY A 2 -2.43 -5.98 -18.63
C GLY A 2 -1.55 -4.74 -18.55
N VAL A 3 -0.31 -4.90 -18.07
CA VAL A 3 0.69 -3.82 -18.03
C VAL A 3 0.79 -3.16 -19.42
N PRO A 4 0.76 -1.81 -19.51
CA PRO A 4 0.82 -1.13 -20.80
C PRO A 4 2.19 -1.32 -21.46
N SER A 5 2.20 -1.46 -22.79
CA SER A 5 3.43 -1.66 -23.57
C SER A 5 4.38 -0.46 -23.56
N SER A 6 3.85 0.73 -23.33
CA SER A 6 4.62 1.94 -23.05
C SER A 6 4.27 2.48 -21.66
N LEU A 7 5.27 2.83 -20.87
CA LEU A 7 5.08 3.38 -19.52
C LEU A 7 5.10 4.91 -19.57
N SER A 8 4.15 5.50 -20.30
CA SER A 8 3.88 6.94 -20.18
C SER A 8 3.10 7.22 -18.88
N PRO A 9 3.20 8.41 -18.28
CA PRO A 9 2.41 8.75 -17.10
C PRO A 9 0.92 8.45 -17.25
N ALA A 10 0.33 8.81 -18.39
CA ALA A 10 -1.10 8.58 -18.68
C ALA A 10 -1.45 7.09 -18.80
N SER A 11 -0.63 6.28 -19.49
CA SER A 11 -0.89 4.84 -19.63
C SER A 11 -0.70 4.09 -18.31
N VAL A 12 0.27 4.49 -17.49
CA VAL A 12 0.48 3.94 -16.15
C VAL A 12 -0.68 4.32 -15.23
N ALA A 13 -1.13 5.57 -15.24
CA ALA A 13 -2.27 6.00 -14.43
C ALA A 13 -3.56 5.27 -14.84
N GLU A 14 -3.82 5.11 -16.13
CA GLU A 14 -4.95 4.32 -16.63
C GLU A 14 -4.90 2.87 -16.13
N TYR A 15 -3.72 2.24 -16.20
CA TYR A 15 -3.54 0.89 -15.71
C TYR A 15 -3.75 0.79 -14.19
N ILE A 16 -3.19 1.71 -13.40
CA ILE A 16 -3.34 1.74 -11.94
C ILE A 16 -4.80 1.97 -11.53
N ILE A 17 -5.51 2.88 -12.21
CA ILE A 17 -6.94 3.10 -12.00
C ILE A 17 -7.71 1.82 -12.28
N GLY A 18 -7.42 1.11 -13.37
CA GLY A 18 -8.08 -0.16 -13.66
C GLY A 18 -7.78 -1.26 -12.63
N VAL A 19 -6.58 -1.28 -12.04
CA VAL A 19 -6.23 -2.21 -10.95
C VAL A 19 -6.99 -1.86 -9.66
N LEU A 20 -7.09 -0.58 -9.32
CA LEU A 20 -7.87 -0.09 -8.18
C LEU A 20 -9.36 -0.35 -8.36
N GLU A 21 -9.93 -0.06 -9.54
CA GLU A 21 -11.35 -0.31 -9.83
C GLU A 21 -11.68 -1.81 -9.72
N ALA A 22 -10.82 -2.68 -10.24
CA ALA A 22 -11.00 -4.13 -10.10
C ALA A 22 -10.95 -4.60 -8.63
N SER A 23 -10.24 -3.88 -7.75
CA SER A 23 -10.12 -4.23 -6.33
C SER A 23 -11.39 -3.93 -5.52
N GLU A 24 -12.37 -3.23 -6.09
CA GLU A 24 -13.72 -3.09 -5.50
C GLU A 24 -14.38 -4.44 -5.24
N ASN A 25 -14.10 -5.43 -6.09
CA ASN A 25 -14.64 -6.79 -5.94
C ASN A 25 -13.75 -7.69 -5.07
N THR A 26 -12.72 -7.14 -4.43
CA THR A 26 -11.81 -7.87 -3.54
C THR A 26 -12.06 -7.46 -2.09
N PRO A 27 -12.50 -8.38 -1.21
CA PRO A 27 -12.72 -8.07 0.19
C PRO A 27 -11.42 -7.61 0.89
N TYR A 28 -11.51 -6.59 1.74
CA TYR A 28 -10.48 -6.32 2.72
C TYR A 28 -10.65 -7.26 3.91
N ILE A 29 -9.70 -8.17 4.10
CA ILE A 29 -9.89 -9.34 4.95
C ILE A 29 -10.13 -8.93 6.41
N GLY A 30 -11.31 -9.32 6.92
CA GLY A 30 -11.68 -9.09 8.32
C GLY A 30 -12.41 -7.77 8.58
N GLU A 31 -12.62 -6.93 7.56
CA GLU A 31 -13.33 -5.66 7.68
C GLU A 31 -14.49 -5.61 6.67
N PRO A 32 -15.55 -4.80 6.91
CA PRO A 32 -16.76 -4.77 6.09
C PRO A 32 -16.63 -3.88 4.83
N ILE A 33 -15.46 -3.84 4.20
CA ILE A 33 -15.18 -2.98 3.04
C ILE A 33 -14.33 -3.69 1.97
N SER A 34 -14.32 -3.14 0.76
CA SER A 34 -13.44 -3.57 -0.34
C SER A 34 -12.02 -3.02 -0.20
N GLN A 35 -11.08 -3.61 -0.94
CA GLN A 35 -9.72 -3.09 -1.09
C GLN A 35 -9.70 -1.67 -1.71
N LEU A 36 -10.63 -1.38 -2.63
CA LEU A 36 -10.75 -0.04 -3.23
C LEU A 36 -11.26 0.98 -2.20
N GLN A 37 -12.29 0.64 -1.44
CA GLN A 37 -12.82 1.51 -0.38
C GLN A 37 -11.73 1.83 0.65
N HIS A 38 -10.98 0.83 1.09
CA HIS A 38 -9.86 1.00 2.00
C HIS A 38 -8.80 1.98 1.44
N SER A 39 -8.36 1.72 0.20
CA SER A 39 -7.38 2.55 -0.51
C SER A 39 -7.83 4.01 -0.64
N LEU A 40 -9.09 4.24 -1.03
CA LEU A 40 -9.65 5.59 -1.18
C LEU A 40 -9.81 6.32 0.16
N GLN A 41 -10.19 5.61 1.22
CA GLN A 41 -10.31 6.20 2.56
C GLN A 41 -8.95 6.64 3.10
N ALA A 42 -7.91 5.80 2.99
CA ALA A 42 -6.55 6.16 3.40
C ALA A 42 -6.03 7.37 2.61
N ALA A 43 -6.22 7.37 1.29
CA ALA A 43 -5.83 8.48 0.43
C ALA A 43 -6.59 9.77 0.75
N ASN A 44 -7.89 9.67 1.06
CA ASN A 44 -8.71 10.81 1.44
C ASN A 44 -8.21 11.45 2.74
N GLN A 45 -7.90 10.63 3.77
CA GLN A 45 -7.33 11.12 5.03
C GLN A 45 -6.00 11.83 4.81
N ALA A 46 -5.12 11.28 3.95
CA ALA A 46 -3.88 11.94 3.57
C ALA A 46 -4.13 13.28 2.86
N ALA A 47 -5.11 13.36 1.96
CA ALA A 47 -5.43 14.57 1.21
C ALA A 47 -5.99 15.71 2.07
N VAL A 48 -6.69 15.39 3.16
CA VAL A 48 -7.24 16.38 4.10
C VAL A 48 -6.41 16.54 5.38
N ALA A 49 -5.20 15.96 5.40
CA ALA A 49 -4.33 16.00 6.57
C ALA A 49 -3.95 17.43 6.98
N SER A 50 -3.81 17.63 8.29
CA SER A 50 -3.30 18.89 8.86
C SER A 50 -2.17 18.58 9.86
N PRO A 51 -0.94 19.06 9.62
CA PRO A 51 -0.51 19.85 8.45
C PRO A 51 -0.60 19.07 7.13
N PRO A 52 -0.69 19.77 5.98
CA PRO A 52 -0.77 19.11 4.68
C PRO A 52 0.48 18.29 4.39
N VAL A 53 0.29 17.14 3.74
CA VAL A 53 1.38 16.31 3.21
C VAL A 53 1.47 16.44 1.70
N ASP A 54 2.64 16.12 1.15
CA ASP A 54 2.85 16.17 -0.30
C ASP A 54 2.04 15.11 -1.06
N GLU A 55 1.89 15.32 -2.36
CA GLU A 55 1.11 14.46 -3.24
C GLU A 55 1.68 13.04 -3.34
N ALA A 56 3.00 12.87 -3.27
CA ALA A 56 3.65 11.57 -3.22
C ALA A 56 3.17 10.74 -2.01
N THR A 57 3.01 11.37 -0.86
CA THR A 57 2.48 10.74 0.36
C THR A 57 1.00 10.39 0.21
N GLN A 58 0.20 11.24 -0.42
CA GLN A 58 -1.22 10.96 -0.69
C GLN A 58 -1.41 9.79 -1.65
N VAL A 59 -0.62 9.74 -2.72
CA VAL A 59 -0.62 8.63 -3.69
C VAL A 59 -0.06 7.36 -3.06
N ALA A 60 0.95 7.45 -2.18
CA ALA A 60 1.41 6.29 -1.42
C ALA A 60 0.30 5.71 -0.53
N ALA A 61 -0.50 6.55 0.14
CA ALA A 61 -1.65 6.09 0.92
C ALA A 61 -2.71 5.39 0.03
N LEU A 62 -2.95 5.90 -1.18
CA LEU A 62 -3.84 5.26 -2.17
C LEU A 62 -3.35 3.88 -2.62
N LEU A 63 -2.03 3.68 -2.69
CA LEU A 63 -1.41 2.50 -3.31
C LEU A 63 -0.73 1.56 -2.31
N HIS A 64 -0.80 1.83 -1.00
CA HIS A 64 -0.02 1.10 0.00
C HIS A 64 -0.28 -0.41 0.00
N ASP A 65 -1.51 -0.81 -0.32
CA ASP A 65 -1.94 -2.19 -0.35
C ASP A 65 -1.96 -2.81 -1.76
N ILE A 66 -1.45 -2.10 -2.78
CA ILE A 66 -1.54 -2.56 -4.19
C ILE A 66 -0.92 -3.95 -4.41
N GLY A 67 0.08 -4.33 -3.62
CA GLY A 67 0.66 -5.67 -3.66
C GLY A 67 -0.35 -6.79 -3.35
N GLN A 68 -1.43 -6.50 -2.62
CA GLN A 68 -2.50 -7.44 -2.26
C GLN A 68 -3.37 -7.80 -3.46
N PHE A 69 -3.67 -6.84 -4.33
CA PHE A 69 -4.72 -6.99 -5.35
C PHE A 69 -4.23 -6.79 -6.78
N ALA A 70 -3.00 -6.31 -7.02
CA ALA A 70 -2.42 -6.27 -8.36
C ALA A 70 -2.46 -7.66 -9.02
N PRO A 71 -2.70 -7.76 -10.35
CA PRO A 71 -2.74 -9.05 -11.02
C PRO A 71 -1.45 -9.85 -10.83
N ALA A 72 -1.56 -11.11 -10.40
CA ALA A 72 -0.40 -11.93 -10.05
C ALA A 72 0.59 -12.12 -11.22
N LYS A 73 0.06 -12.20 -12.45
CA LYS A 73 0.88 -12.29 -13.68
C LYS A 73 1.74 -11.04 -13.89
N ASP A 74 1.21 -9.86 -13.56
CA ASP A 74 1.87 -8.57 -13.79
C ASP A 74 2.92 -8.35 -12.69
N LEU A 75 2.59 -8.69 -11.44
CA LEU A 75 3.56 -8.74 -10.33
C LEU A 75 4.75 -9.65 -10.65
N TRP A 76 4.47 -10.86 -11.13
CA TRP A 76 5.53 -11.80 -11.53
C TRP A 76 6.38 -11.24 -12.66
N SER A 77 5.75 -10.75 -13.74
CA SER A 77 6.44 -10.24 -14.92
C SER A 77 7.33 -9.03 -14.62
N LEU A 78 6.92 -8.15 -13.71
CA LEU A 78 7.63 -6.90 -13.42
C LEU A 78 8.63 -7.00 -12.27
N THR A 79 8.40 -7.92 -11.32
CA THR A 79 9.22 -7.98 -10.08
C THR A 79 9.98 -9.29 -9.92
N GLY A 80 9.66 -10.33 -10.70
CA GLY A 80 10.11 -11.70 -10.47
C GLY A 80 9.58 -12.32 -9.16
N GLY A 81 8.73 -11.61 -8.42
CA GLY A 81 8.13 -12.05 -7.17
C GLY A 81 6.86 -12.88 -7.40
N ARG A 82 6.70 -13.98 -6.64
CA ARG A 82 5.49 -14.82 -6.70
C ARG A 82 4.46 -14.31 -5.70
N ALA A 83 3.27 -14.00 -6.17
CA ALA A 83 2.13 -13.75 -5.30
C ALA A 83 1.73 -15.05 -4.58
N GLN A 84 2.02 -15.14 -3.28
CA GLN A 84 1.64 -16.26 -2.42
C GLN A 84 0.83 -15.71 -1.24
N ASN A 85 -0.26 -16.37 -0.87
CA ASN A 85 -1.06 -15.96 0.28
C ASN A 85 -0.44 -16.45 1.59
N LEU A 86 -0.59 -15.65 2.63
CA LEU A 86 -0.14 -15.90 3.99
C LEU A 86 -1.28 -16.62 4.73
N GLY A 87 -1.00 -17.80 5.28
CA GLY A 87 -2.01 -18.77 5.73
C GLY A 87 -2.22 -19.88 4.68
N GLY A 88 -1.71 -21.08 4.95
CA GLY A 88 -1.67 -22.19 3.98
C GLY A 88 -3.04 -22.79 3.69
N GLN A 89 -3.09 -23.73 2.73
CA GLN A 89 -4.29 -24.51 2.35
C GLN A 89 -5.01 -25.22 3.52
N SER A 90 -4.39 -25.29 4.71
CA SER A 90 -4.93 -25.92 5.92
C SER A 90 -5.55 -24.93 6.93
N THR A 91 -5.44 -23.61 6.71
CA THR A 91 -6.09 -22.59 7.56
C THR A 91 -7.15 -21.89 6.74
N THR A 92 -8.39 -21.90 7.20
CA THR A 92 -9.56 -21.28 6.54
C THR A 92 -9.53 -19.75 6.46
N SER A 93 -8.41 -19.12 6.81
CA SER A 93 -8.25 -17.67 6.92
C SER A 93 -6.90 -17.25 6.33
N SER A 94 -6.93 -16.89 5.04
CA SER A 94 -5.86 -16.10 4.40
C SER A 94 -5.78 -14.74 5.10
N VAL A 95 -4.58 -14.20 5.31
CA VAL A 95 -4.37 -12.85 5.89
C VAL A 95 -3.73 -11.87 4.87
N GLY A 96 -3.89 -12.17 3.58
CA GLY A 96 -3.33 -11.39 2.48
C GLY A 96 -2.08 -12.04 1.87
N ARG A 97 -1.47 -11.40 0.87
CA ARG A 97 -0.25 -11.85 0.20
C ARG A 97 0.98 -11.60 1.07
N VAL A 98 1.87 -12.59 1.09
CA VAL A 98 3.17 -12.50 1.75
C VAL A 98 4.01 -11.44 1.07
N GLY A 99 4.52 -10.50 1.86
CA GLY A 99 5.39 -9.43 1.38
C GLY A 99 4.70 -8.45 0.43
N HIS A 100 3.37 -8.25 0.56
CA HIS A 100 2.62 -7.33 -0.31
C HIS A 100 3.17 -5.91 -0.27
N GLU A 101 3.73 -5.46 0.85
CA GLU A 101 4.41 -4.17 0.97
C GLU A 101 5.64 -4.10 0.07
N THR A 102 6.48 -5.15 0.09
CA THR A 102 7.70 -5.24 -0.72
C THR A 102 7.35 -5.45 -2.20
N LEU A 103 6.37 -6.31 -2.51
CA LEU A 103 5.90 -6.57 -3.87
C LEU A 103 5.25 -5.33 -4.47
N GLY A 104 4.40 -4.64 -3.71
CA GLY A 104 3.76 -3.39 -4.13
C GLY A 104 4.77 -2.30 -4.44
N ALA A 105 5.76 -2.10 -3.56
CA ALA A 105 6.82 -1.13 -3.80
C ALA A 105 7.64 -1.44 -5.07
N LYS A 106 8.08 -2.69 -5.24
CA LYS A 106 8.81 -3.12 -6.45
C LYS A 106 7.98 -2.95 -7.72
N PHE A 107 6.69 -3.26 -7.64
CA PHE A 107 5.75 -3.10 -8.74
C PHE A 107 5.61 -1.63 -9.15
N LEU A 108 5.45 -0.72 -8.19
CA LEU A 108 5.37 0.72 -8.46
C LEU A 108 6.68 1.26 -9.06
N LEU A 109 7.84 0.84 -8.55
CA LEU A 109 9.14 1.19 -9.14
C LEU A 109 9.26 0.70 -10.59
N ALA A 110 8.84 -0.53 -10.87
CA ALA A 110 8.86 -1.08 -12.23
C ALA A 110 7.91 -0.35 -13.20
N LEU A 111 6.86 0.28 -12.67
CA LEU A 111 5.94 1.15 -13.42
C LEU A 111 6.44 2.61 -13.53
N GLY A 112 7.60 2.94 -12.98
CA GLY A 112 8.21 4.26 -13.09
C GLY A 112 7.75 5.29 -12.05
N PHE A 113 7.10 4.85 -10.96
CA PHE A 113 6.74 5.74 -9.86
C PHE A 113 7.96 6.33 -9.15
N GLU A 114 7.79 7.51 -8.57
CA GLU A 114 8.79 8.15 -7.73
C GLU A 114 9.26 7.23 -6.58
N PRO A 115 10.56 7.21 -6.26
CA PRO A 115 11.10 6.39 -5.16
C PRO A 115 10.44 6.67 -3.81
N LYS A 116 9.99 7.91 -3.56
CA LYS A 116 9.28 8.25 -2.33
C LYS A 116 7.98 7.47 -2.19
N VAL A 117 7.17 7.40 -3.26
CA VAL A 117 5.91 6.64 -3.27
C VAL A 117 6.18 5.18 -2.93
N ALA A 118 7.08 4.54 -3.68
CA ALA A 118 7.41 3.14 -3.46
C ALA A 118 7.93 2.87 -2.04
N ARG A 119 8.79 3.75 -1.51
CA ARG A 119 9.36 3.60 -0.17
C ARG A 119 8.31 3.74 0.94
N LEU A 120 7.35 4.65 0.78
CA LEU A 120 6.23 4.78 1.71
C LEU A 120 5.31 3.53 1.66
N VAL A 121 5.00 3.04 0.45
CA VAL A 121 4.24 1.80 0.25
C VAL A 121 4.94 0.60 0.88
N GLU A 122 6.25 0.44 0.70
CA GLU A 122 7.04 -0.64 1.32
C GLU A 122 6.98 -0.61 2.85
N SER A 123 6.89 0.59 3.43
CA SER A 123 7.09 0.79 4.86
C SER A 123 5.90 0.42 5.72
N HIS A 124 4.68 0.31 5.19
CA HIS A 124 3.47 0.37 6.02
C HIS A 124 3.35 -0.83 7.00
N VAL A 125 3.91 -2.01 6.67
CA VAL A 125 4.02 -3.13 7.62
C VAL A 125 5.08 -2.85 8.70
N ALA A 126 6.24 -2.35 8.31
CA ALA A 126 7.32 -1.99 9.24
C ALA A 126 6.91 -0.84 10.17
N ALA A 127 6.18 0.15 9.65
CA ALA A 127 5.61 1.26 10.41
C ALA A 127 4.65 0.77 11.50
N LYS A 128 3.85 -0.27 11.25
CA LYS A 128 3.02 -0.90 12.30
C LYS A 128 3.88 -1.42 13.45
N ARG A 129 4.94 -2.17 13.12
CA ARG A 129 5.85 -2.77 14.10
C ARG A 129 6.60 -1.70 14.89
N TYR A 130 6.98 -0.62 14.22
CA TYR A 130 7.63 0.53 14.85
C TYR A 130 6.69 1.27 15.80
N LEU A 131 5.48 1.62 15.35
CA LEU A 131 4.48 2.32 16.17
C LEU A 131 4.13 1.51 17.42
N CYS A 132 3.95 0.19 17.31
CA CYS A 132 3.74 -0.67 18.48
C CYS A 132 4.93 -0.74 19.45
N ALA A 133 6.12 -0.30 19.02
CA ALA A 133 7.33 -0.29 19.84
C ALA A 133 7.63 1.07 20.48
N VAL A 134 7.04 2.16 19.98
CA VAL A 134 7.31 3.53 20.45
C VAL A 134 6.08 4.25 21.00
N ASP A 135 4.89 3.73 20.76
CA ASP A 135 3.62 4.22 21.29
C ASP A 135 2.88 3.06 21.97
N ASP A 136 2.92 3.06 23.30
CA ASP A 136 2.30 2.03 24.15
C ASP A 136 0.77 1.96 23.96
N GLU A 137 0.13 3.05 23.52
CA GLU A 137 -1.31 3.07 23.25
C GLU A 137 -1.65 2.56 21.86
N TYR A 138 -0.71 2.59 20.91
CA TYR A 138 -0.96 2.23 19.51
C TYR A 138 -1.43 0.79 19.35
N TYR A 139 -0.80 -0.14 20.07
CA TYR A 139 -1.17 -1.56 20.03
C TYR A 139 -2.66 -1.77 20.36
N SER A 140 -3.20 -0.98 21.30
CA SER A 140 -4.61 -1.10 21.72
C SER A 140 -5.58 -0.72 20.60
N LYS A 141 -5.20 0.25 19.74
CA LYS A 141 -6.01 0.80 18.64
C LYS A 141 -6.07 -0.11 17.41
N LEU A 142 -5.16 -1.08 17.29
CA LEU A 142 -5.18 -2.04 16.18
C LEU A 142 -6.45 -2.92 16.19
N SER A 143 -7.02 -3.15 15.00
CA SER A 143 -8.06 -4.17 14.83
C SER A 143 -7.54 -5.58 15.12
N ASP A 144 -8.44 -6.52 15.38
CA ASP A 144 -8.06 -7.91 15.69
C ASP A 144 -7.28 -8.56 14.52
N ALA A 145 -7.59 -8.20 13.28
CA ALA A 145 -6.85 -8.64 12.10
C ALA A 145 -5.44 -8.03 12.07
N SER A 146 -5.29 -6.73 12.38
CA SER A 146 -3.99 -6.05 12.47
C SER A 146 -3.11 -6.62 13.58
N LYS A 147 -3.68 -6.99 14.74
CA LYS A 147 -2.96 -7.66 15.86
C LYS A 147 -2.49 -9.06 15.48
N LYS A 148 -3.34 -9.86 14.83
CA LYS A 148 -2.97 -11.21 14.35
C LYS A 148 -1.83 -11.15 13.34
N SER A 149 -1.94 -10.28 12.32
CA SER A 149 -0.90 -10.13 11.30
C SER A 149 0.42 -9.62 11.89
N LEU A 150 0.39 -8.74 12.89
CA LEU A 150 1.59 -8.26 13.59
C LEU A 150 2.42 -9.42 14.19
N ALA A 151 1.76 -10.43 14.78
CA ALA A 151 2.45 -11.59 15.34
C ALA A 151 3.19 -12.40 14.26
N TYR A 152 2.59 -12.57 13.07
CA TYR A 152 3.24 -13.24 11.93
C TYR A 152 4.36 -12.40 11.30
N GLN A 153 4.34 -11.09 11.52
CA GLN A 153 5.31 -10.14 10.95
C GLN A 153 6.51 -9.86 11.87
N GLY A 154 6.64 -10.57 12.99
CA GLY A 154 7.77 -10.45 13.92
C GLY A 154 7.53 -9.54 15.13
N GLY A 155 6.28 -9.11 15.38
CA GLY A 155 5.93 -8.31 16.56
C GLY A 155 6.49 -6.88 16.54
N PRO A 156 6.35 -6.12 17.65
CA PRO A 156 6.95 -4.79 17.78
C PRO A 156 8.46 -4.81 17.53
N MET A 157 8.99 -3.75 16.91
CA MET A 157 10.44 -3.61 16.68
C MET A 157 11.22 -3.48 18.01
N SER A 158 12.50 -3.83 18.00
CA SER A 158 13.38 -3.65 19.16
C SER A 158 14.82 -3.31 18.77
N GLY A 159 15.59 -2.71 19.69
CA GLY A 159 17.01 -2.44 19.50
C GLY A 159 17.33 -1.66 18.22
N SER A 160 18.32 -2.14 17.45
CA SER A 160 18.81 -1.50 16.24
C SER A 160 17.75 -1.36 15.16
N GLU A 161 16.82 -2.31 15.03
CA GLU A 161 15.75 -2.25 14.02
C GLU A 161 14.84 -1.03 14.23
N ARG A 162 14.47 -0.77 15.49
CA ARG A 162 13.66 0.40 15.87
C ARG A 162 14.43 1.69 15.59
N ASP A 163 15.70 1.73 16.00
CA ASP A 163 16.52 2.94 15.88
C ASP A 163 16.83 3.27 14.41
N GLU A 164 17.10 2.26 13.58
CA GLU A 164 17.27 2.39 12.12
C GLU A 164 16.00 2.92 11.46
N PHE A 165 14.84 2.31 11.73
CA PHE A 165 13.56 2.78 11.18
C PHE A 165 13.26 4.22 11.61
N GLY A 166 13.45 4.51 12.90
CA GLY A 166 13.24 5.82 13.50
C GLY A 166 14.12 6.93 12.91
N SER A 167 15.31 6.57 12.42
CA SER A 167 16.26 7.51 11.79
C SER A 167 15.96 7.83 10.32
N GLY A 168 14.99 7.14 9.70
CA GLY A 168 14.67 7.29 8.29
C GLY A 168 14.09 8.67 7.95
N ALA A 169 14.50 9.24 6.81
CA ALA A 169 14.10 10.58 6.37
C ALA A 169 12.58 10.79 6.24
N TRP A 170 11.83 9.72 5.99
CA TRP A 170 10.37 9.74 5.89
C TRP A 170 9.67 8.97 7.02
N CYS A 171 10.37 8.68 8.13
CA CYS A 171 9.81 7.92 9.25
C CYS A 171 8.47 8.48 9.72
N ARG A 172 8.35 9.81 9.80
CA ARG A 172 7.09 10.48 10.17
C ARG A 172 5.97 10.19 9.18
N GLU A 173 6.20 10.35 7.88
CA GLU A 173 5.21 10.05 6.84
C GLU A 173 4.85 8.56 6.78
N MET A 174 5.82 7.67 6.97
CA MET A 174 5.59 6.21 7.04
C MET A 174 4.66 5.86 8.21
N CYS A 175 4.92 6.43 9.39
CA CYS A 175 4.07 6.25 10.57
C CYS A 175 2.68 6.84 10.35
N GLN A 176 2.59 8.03 9.77
CA GLN A 176 1.31 8.69 9.53
C GLN A 176 0.47 7.94 8.49
N LEU A 177 1.09 7.43 7.41
CA LEU A 177 0.44 6.56 6.44
C LEU A 177 -0.14 5.33 7.13
N ARG A 178 0.61 4.74 8.05
CA ARG A 178 0.14 3.58 8.81
C ARG A 178 -1.06 3.89 9.70
N VAL A 179 -1.09 5.06 10.32
CA VAL A 179 -2.27 5.52 11.08
C VAL A 179 -3.50 5.58 10.17
N TRP A 180 -3.36 6.18 8.97
CA TRP A 180 -4.47 6.24 8.01
C TRP A 180 -4.90 4.86 7.48
N ASP A 181 -3.97 3.92 7.26
CA ASP A 181 -4.27 2.51 6.96
C ASP A 181 -5.16 1.92 8.07
N ASP A 182 -4.76 2.01 9.34
CA ASP A 182 -5.55 1.44 10.43
C ASP A 182 -6.93 2.11 10.61
N GLU A 183 -7.07 3.40 10.28
CA GLU A 183 -8.33 4.16 10.37
C GLU A 183 -9.26 3.98 9.15
N ALA A 184 -8.74 3.58 8.00
CA ALA A 184 -9.44 3.49 6.71
C ALA A 184 -10.36 2.25 6.57
N LYS A 185 -11.27 2.05 7.52
CA LYS A 185 -12.09 0.82 7.67
C LYS A 185 -13.57 1.12 7.90
N VAL A 186 -14.03 2.30 7.50
CA VAL A 186 -15.38 2.80 7.82
C VAL A 186 -16.36 2.39 6.72
N GLU A 187 -17.34 1.55 7.05
CA GLU A 187 -18.40 1.17 6.12
C GLU A 187 -19.22 2.39 5.66
N GLY A 188 -19.45 2.51 4.36
CA GLY A 188 -20.28 3.58 3.79
C GLY A 188 -19.68 4.99 3.83
N LEU A 189 -18.38 5.15 4.19
CA LEU A 189 -17.73 6.45 4.19
C LEU A 189 -17.60 7.00 2.76
N GLU A 190 -18.24 8.14 2.50
CA GLU A 190 -18.10 8.84 1.22
C GLU A 190 -16.77 9.59 1.16
N VAL A 191 -16.02 9.34 0.08
CA VAL A 191 -14.73 9.96 -0.20
C VAL A 191 -14.67 10.38 -1.66
N ARG A 192 -13.65 11.15 -2.04
CA ARG A 192 -13.43 11.54 -3.43
C ARG A 192 -13.35 10.31 -4.35
N SER A 193 -13.89 10.45 -5.57
CA SER A 193 -13.92 9.36 -6.54
C SER A 193 -12.53 8.93 -6.98
N LEU A 194 -12.39 7.65 -7.38
CA LEU A 194 -11.14 7.08 -7.91
C LEU A 194 -10.58 7.92 -9.06
N GLU A 195 -11.41 8.29 -10.02
CA GLU A 195 -11.00 9.05 -11.21
C GLU A 195 -10.40 10.42 -10.85
N SER A 196 -10.81 11.04 -9.72
CA SER A 196 -10.24 12.30 -9.27
C SER A 196 -8.76 12.21 -8.90
N TRP A 197 -8.22 10.99 -8.69
CA TRP A 197 -6.81 10.75 -8.37
C TRP A 197 -5.92 10.65 -9.61
N ARG A 198 -6.49 10.53 -10.82
CA ARG A 198 -5.72 10.30 -12.07
C ARG A 198 -4.54 11.25 -12.22
N SER A 199 -4.79 12.56 -12.18
CA SER A 199 -3.73 13.54 -12.40
C SER A 199 -2.66 13.53 -11.30
N ALA A 200 -3.01 13.15 -10.07
CA ALA A 200 -2.04 12.97 -9.00
C ALA A 200 -1.16 11.75 -9.28
N ILE A 201 -1.76 10.62 -9.68
CA ILE A 201 -1.04 9.40 -10.07
C ILE A 201 -0.08 9.68 -11.23
N GLU A 202 -0.55 10.36 -12.29
CA GLU A 202 0.29 10.72 -13.46
C GLU A 202 1.53 11.52 -13.05
N ARG A 203 1.36 12.50 -12.15
CA ARG A 203 2.48 13.33 -11.67
C ARG A 203 3.51 12.57 -10.85
N GLN A 204 3.15 11.42 -10.29
CA GLN A 204 4.08 10.56 -9.55
C GLN A 204 4.84 9.57 -10.44
N VAL A 205 4.61 9.56 -11.76
CA VAL A 205 5.33 8.69 -12.70
C VAL A 205 6.40 9.50 -13.42
N THR A 206 7.66 9.18 -13.15
CA THR A 206 8.83 9.96 -13.61
C THR A 206 9.49 9.41 -14.87
N ALA A 207 9.19 8.17 -15.25
CA ALA A 207 9.97 7.46 -16.26
C ALA A 207 9.13 7.03 -17.46
N SER A 208 9.53 7.48 -18.66
CA SER A 208 9.21 6.82 -19.92
C SER A 208 10.07 5.57 -20.07
N LEU A 209 9.79 4.53 -19.28
CA LEU A 209 10.44 3.23 -19.45
C LEU A 209 9.80 2.51 -20.65
N SER A 210 10.56 2.32 -21.72
CA SER A 210 10.22 1.37 -22.79
C SER A 210 10.46 -0.03 -22.26
N VAL A 211 9.39 -0.81 -22.07
CA VAL A 211 9.50 -2.23 -21.74
C VAL A 211 9.92 -2.96 -23.02
N GLU A 212 11.21 -3.25 -23.16
CA GLU A 212 11.64 -4.21 -24.19
C GLU A 212 11.15 -5.59 -23.78
N ALA A 213 10.25 -6.16 -24.59
CA ALA A 213 9.79 -7.53 -24.44
C ALA A 213 10.98 -8.48 -24.68
N VAL A 214 11.29 -9.31 -23.67
CA VAL A 214 12.23 -10.43 -23.78
C VAL A 214 11.54 -11.63 -24.42
#